data_AF-D6PKK0-F1
#
_entry.id   AF-D6PKK0-F1
#
_cell.length_a   1.000
_cell.length_b   1.000
_cell.length_c   1.000
_cell.angle_alpha   90.00
_cell.angle_beta   90.00
_cell.angle_gamma   90.00
#
_symmetry.space_group_name_H-M   'P 1'
#
loop_
_entity.id
_entity.type
_entity.pdbx_description
1 polymer ?
#
loop_
_entity_poly.entity_id
_entity_poly.type
_entity_poly.pdbx_seq_one_letter_code
_entity_poly.pdbx_strand_id
1 'polypeptide(L)'
;MKPSAILLADGTVIPAESIGYDSITPGEIVFNTSMTGYQEIMTDPSYNKQIVTFTNPHIGNTGINVDDYESSHNGCSGIIIRNYPTKESSWRSDNNFLEFLKDKLISAVCSVDTRYLTSLLRDKGSINGCIVPDIKKLDRAKDLLSEFPGLNGLDLAKNVTVKDQYIWNEEHMI
;
A
#
# COMPACT_ATOMS: atom_id res chain seq x y z
N MET A 1 0.23 17.99 6.67
CA MET A 1 0.98 16.78 6.30
C MET A 1 2.42 16.92 6.72
N LYS A 2 3.11 15.80 6.93
CA LYS A 2 4.48 15.75 7.42
C LYS A 2 5.43 15.43 6.27
N PRO A 3 6.58 16.12 6.13
CA PRO A 3 7.58 15.79 5.12
C PRO A 3 8.04 14.34 5.25
N SER A 4 7.94 13.59 4.16
CA SER A 4 8.21 12.16 4.09
C SER A 4 8.95 11.85 2.79
N ALA A 5 9.34 10.59 2.60
CA ALA A 5 9.99 10.17 1.38
C ALA A 5 9.73 8.70 1.05
N ILE A 6 9.99 8.36 -0.21
CA ILE A 6 10.21 6.98 -0.64
C ILE A 6 11.70 6.82 -0.88
N LEU A 7 12.31 5.85 -0.21
CA LEU A 7 13.70 5.45 -0.44
C LEU A 7 13.71 4.21 -1.32
N LEU A 8 14.39 4.26 -2.47
CA LEU A 8 14.58 3.10 -3.33
C LEU A 8 15.89 2.38 -3.00
N ALA A 9 16.00 1.10 -3.35
CA ALA A 9 17.19 0.28 -3.10
C ALA A 9 18.48 0.83 -3.77
N ASP A 10 18.36 1.60 -4.85
CA ASP A 10 19.50 2.28 -5.50
C ASP A 10 19.92 3.58 -4.78
N GLY A 11 19.30 3.90 -3.65
CA GLY A 11 19.56 5.10 -2.86
C GLY A 11 18.78 6.33 -3.31
N THR A 12 17.97 6.24 -4.37
CA THR A 12 17.12 7.34 -4.81
C THR A 12 16.10 7.69 -3.71
N VAL A 13 15.99 8.99 -3.41
CA VAL A 13 15.02 9.51 -2.45
C VAL A 13 13.99 10.36 -3.19
N ILE A 14 12.74 9.94 -3.17
CA ILE A 14 11.62 10.66 -3.79
C ILE A 14 10.85 11.39 -2.67
N PRO A 15 10.79 12.74 -2.69
CA PRO A 15 10.01 13.49 -1.72
C PRO A 15 8.53 13.16 -1.76
N ALA A 16 7.88 13.13 -0.60
CA ALA A 16 6.47 12.81 -0.48
C ALA A 16 5.86 13.45 0.79
N GLU A 17 4.56 13.28 0.98
CA GLU A 17 3.85 13.69 2.19
C GLU A 17 3.21 12.48 2.89
N SER A 18 3.46 12.34 4.20
CA SER A 18 2.97 11.18 4.96
C SER A 18 1.49 11.29 5.26
N ILE A 19 0.77 10.18 5.06
CA ILE A 19 -0.64 9.96 5.37
C ILE A 19 -0.84 8.55 5.95
N GLY A 20 -1.95 8.30 6.63
CA GLY A 20 -2.23 6.97 7.22
C GLY A 20 -1.32 6.62 8.40
N TYR A 21 -0.74 5.41 8.39
CA TYR A 21 0.05 4.86 9.49
C TYR A 21 1.53 5.31 9.49
N ASP A 22 1.99 5.97 10.57
CA ASP A 22 3.34 6.52 10.74
C ASP A 22 4.39 5.44 11.10
N SER A 23 4.76 4.61 10.12
CA SER A 23 5.80 3.58 10.25
C SER A 23 6.81 3.63 9.10
N ILE A 24 8.07 3.29 9.40
CA ILE A 24 9.08 3.02 8.38
C ILE A 24 8.78 1.64 7.81
N THR A 25 8.44 1.57 6.52
CA THR A 25 7.88 0.35 5.94
C THR A 25 8.66 -0.04 4.71
N PRO A 26 9.59 -1.01 4.82
CA PRO A 26 10.24 -1.62 3.67
C PRO A 26 9.29 -2.60 2.96
N GLY A 27 9.42 -2.68 1.64
CA GLY A 27 8.60 -3.57 0.83
C GLY A 27 9.04 -3.56 -0.62
N GLU A 28 8.52 -4.51 -1.40
CA GLU A 28 8.70 -4.47 -2.85
C GLU A 28 7.69 -3.49 -3.45
N ILE A 29 8.18 -2.46 -4.13
CA ILE A 29 7.33 -1.48 -4.78
C ILE A 29 6.85 -2.04 -6.11
N VAL A 30 5.53 -2.07 -6.27
CA VAL A 30 4.81 -2.46 -7.48
C VAL A 30 3.90 -1.32 -7.92
N PHE A 31 3.35 -1.38 -9.14
CA PHE A 31 2.33 -0.45 -9.58
C PHE A 31 1.05 -1.18 -9.99
N ASN A 32 -0.10 -0.54 -9.77
CA ASN A 32 -1.40 -1.03 -10.19
C ASN A 32 -2.12 0.04 -11.02
N THR A 33 -2.64 -0.38 -12.18
CA THR A 33 -3.29 0.50 -13.16
C THR A 33 -4.80 0.65 -12.99
N SER A 34 -5.39 -0.02 -12.00
CA SER A 34 -6.82 0.06 -11.71
C SER A 34 -7.20 1.49 -11.31
N MET A 35 -8.29 1.97 -11.92
CA MET A 35 -8.84 3.30 -11.64
C MET A 35 -9.83 3.30 -10.47
N THR A 36 -10.34 2.12 -10.12
CA THR A 36 -11.33 1.87 -9.05
C THR A 36 -10.91 0.62 -8.28
N GLY A 37 -11.61 0.33 -7.19
CA GLY A 37 -11.38 -0.89 -6.41
C GLY A 37 -10.10 -0.85 -5.56
N TYR A 38 -9.75 0.34 -5.05
CA TYR A 38 -8.51 0.49 -4.28
C TYR A 38 -8.57 -0.24 -2.93
N GLN A 39 -9.76 -0.43 -2.36
CA GLN A 39 -9.92 -1.12 -1.08
C GLN A 39 -9.68 -2.62 -1.23
N GLU A 40 -10.27 -3.21 -2.27
CA GLU A 40 -10.09 -4.58 -2.69
C GLU A 40 -8.59 -4.88 -2.90
N ILE A 41 -7.90 -4.00 -3.65
CA ILE A 41 -6.45 -4.10 -3.89
C ILE A 41 -5.65 -4.01 -2.58
N MET A 42 -5.98 -3.07 -1.68
CA MET A 42 -5.24 -2.92 -0.43
C MET A 42 -5.46 -4.08 0.54
N THR A 43 -6.58 -4.81 0.42
CA THR A 43 -6.96 -5.93 1.30
C THR A 43 -6.70 -7.29 0.69
N ASP A 44 -6.27 -7.35 -0.58
CA ASP A 44 -5.84 -8.57 -1.26
C ASP A 44 -4.52 -9.10 -0.63
N PRO A 45 -4.52 -10.34 -0.09
CA PRO A 45 -3.34 -10.97 0.50
C PRO A 45 -2.15 -11.11 -0.45
N SER A 46 -2.37 -11.07 -1.77
CA SER A 46 -1.33 -11.18 -2.79
C SER A 46 -0.32 -10.02 -2.70
N TYR A 47 -0.73 -8.87 -2.17
CA TYR A 47 0.14 -7.71 -1.95
C TYR A 47 0.90 -7.74 -0.62
N ASN A 48 0.89 -8.85 0.12
CA ASN A 48 1.63 -8.94 1.37
C ASN A 48 3.13 -8.63 1.16
N LYS A 49 3.68 -7.75 2.00
CA LYS A 49 5.05 -7.18 1.88
C LYS A 49 5.31 -6.33 0.62
N GLN A 50 4.27 -5.97 -0.12
CA GLN A 50 4.35 -5.05 -1.25
C GLN A 50 3.88 -3.65 -0.86
N ILE A 51 4.45 -2.67 -1.55
CA ILE A 51 4.04 -1.26 -1.50
C ILE A 51 3.41 -0.94 -2.86
N VAL A 52 2.11 -0.66 -2.86
CA VAL A 52 1.34 -0.47 -4.09
C VAL A 52 1.36 0.98 -4.52
N THR A 53 1.92 1.25 -5.70
CA THR A 53 1.83 2.54 -6.37
C THR A 53 0.59 2.57 -7.25
N PHE A 54 -0.38 3.41 -6.92
CA PHE A 54 -1.55 3.59 -7.77
C PHE A 54 -1.27 4.59 -8.89
N THR A 55 -1.59 4.21 -10.13
CA THR A 55 -1.48 5.15 -11.26
C THR A 55 -2.64 6.14 -11.30
N ASN A 56 -3.80 5.76 -10.76
CA ASN A 56 -4.95 6.66 -10.66
C ASN A 56 -4.63 7.79 -9.66
N PRO A 57 -4.77 9.06 -10.06
CA PRO A 57 -4.29 10.16 -9.22
C PRO A 57 -5.10 10.38 -7.94
N HIS A 58 -6.37 9.96 -7.90
CA HIS A 58 -7.27 10.17 -6.76
C HIS A 58 -7.68 8.84 -6.13
N ILE A 59 -7.05 8.48 -5.01
CA ILE A 59 -7.34 7.26 -4.25
C ILE A 59 -8.01 7.61 -2.93
N GLY A 60 -9.11 6.95 -2.60
CA GLY A 60 -9.92 7.23 -1.40
C GLY A 60 -11.21 8.00 -1.69
N ASN A 61 -11.57 8.23 -2.96
CA ASN A 61 -12.71 9.07 -3.34
C ASN A 61 -14.08 8.48 -2.95
N THR A 62 -14.19 7.16 -2.83
CA THR A 62 -15.40 6.46 -2.44
C THR A 62 -15.43 6.06 -0.96
N GLY A 63 -14.43 6.48 -0.17
CA GLY A 63 -14.30 6.07 1.23
C GLY A 63 -14.00 4.58 1.37
N ILE A 64 -14.46 3.98 2.45
CA ILE A 64 -14.28 2.55 2.78
C ILE A 64 -15.60 1.97 3.25
N ASN A 65 -15.87 0.70 2.93
CA ASN A 65 -17.07 -0.03 3.37
C ASN A 65 -16.76 -1.49 3.70
N VAL A 66 -17.70 -2.23 4.28
CA VAL A 66 -17.47 -3.60 4.74
C VAL A 66 -17.48 -4.63 3.60
N ASP A 67 -18.21 -4.36 2.51
CA ASP A 67 -18.41 -5.33 1.43
C ASP A 67 -17.19 -5.41 0.49
N ASP A 68 -16.44 -4.32 0.33
CA ASP A 68 -15.30 -4.24 -0.58
C ASP A 68 -13.99 -4.78 0.06
N TYR A 69 -14.08 -5.63 1.09
CA TYR A 69 -12.94 -6.36 1.66
C TYR A 69 -12.74 -7.70 0.96
N GLU A 70 -11.60 -7.88 0.30
CA GLU A 70 -11.24 -9.17 -0.33
C GLU A 70 -10.76 -10.21 0.68
N SER A 71 -10.22 -9.77 1.82
CA SER A 71 -9.78 -10.70 2.86
C SER A 71 -9.78 -10.10 4.25
N SER A 72 -9.80 -11.00 5.25
CA SER A 72 -9.53 -10.68 6.65
C SER A 72 -8.04 -10.62 6.99
N HIS A 73 -7.16 -11.06 6.08
CA HIS A 73 -5.71 -11.10 6.28
C HIS A 73 -5.07 -9.73 5.98
N ASN A 74 -3.80 -9.59 6.33
CA ASN A 74 -3.03 -8.39 5.99
C ASN A 74 -2.84 -8.35 4.47
N GLY A 75 -3.27 -7.27 3.84
CA GLY A 75 -3.01 -7.01 2.42
C GLY A 75 -1.67 -6.28 2.23
N CYS A 76 -1.69 -5.18 1.49
CA CYS A 76 -0.47 -4.43 1.20
C CYS A 76 0.19 -3.84 2.47
N SER A 77 1.53 -3.73 2.45
CA SER A 77 2.27 -3.09 3.55
C SER A 77 2.22 -1.56 3.48
N GLY A 78 2.06 -1.03 2.27
CA GLY A 78 1.89 0.40 2.10
C GLY A 78 1.38 0.80 0.73
N ILE A 79 1.06 2.07 0.58
CA ILE A 79 0.57 2.64 -0.67
C ILE A 79 1.27 3.95 -1.02
N ILE A 80 1.41 4.19 -2.31
CA ILE A 80 1.96 5.42 -2.88
C ILE A 80 0.93 5.99 -3.84
N ILE A 81 0.51 7.23 -3.58
CA ILE A 81 -0.56 7.88 -4.37
C ILE A 81 -0.14 9.28 -4.81
N ARG A 82 -0.77 9.77 -5.89
CA ARG A 82 -0.52 11.14 -6.36
C ARG A 82 -1.22 12.16 -5.47
N ASN A 83 -2.52 12.00 -5.26
CA ASN A 83 -3.37 12.87 -4.45
C ASN A 83 -4.30 12.02 -3.58
N TYR A 84 -4.43 12.37 -2.30
CA TYR A 84 -5.58 11.93 -1.50
C TYR A 84 -6.72 12.96 -1.68
N PRO A 85 -7.99 12.54 -1.78
CA PRO A 85 -9.11 13.44 -1.97
C PRO A 85 -9.41 14.24 -0.71
N THR A 86 -9.86 15.48 -0.90
CA THR A 86 -10.23 16.38 0.20
C THR A 86 -11.43 15.88 1.00
N LYS A 87 -12.30 15.09 0.37
CA LYS A 87 -13.49 14.47 0.96
C LYS A 87 -13.91 13.24 0.15
N GLU A 88 -14.18 12.14 0.82
CA GLU A 88 -14.87 10.98 0.26
C GLU A 88 -16.36 11.26 -0.03
N SER A 89 -16.87 10.71 -1.12
CA SER A 89 -18.25 10.92 -1.56
C SER A 89 -18.81 9.68 -2.25
N SER A 90 -19.34 8.76 -1.44
CA SER A 90 -20.09 7.59 -1.90
C SER A 90 -21.21 7.28 -0.92
N TRP A 91 -22.37 6.85 -1.43
CA TRP A 91 -23.50 6.40 -0.61
C TRP A 91 -23.18 5.12 0.17
N ARG A 92 -22.18 4.35 -0.28
CA ARG A 92 -21.69 3.13 0.39
C ARG A 92 -20.61 3.42 1.44
N SER A 93 -20.14 4.66 1.57
CA SER A 93 -19.00 4.95 2.45
C SER A 93 -19.41 4.89 3.93
N ASP A 94 -18.84 3.93 4.66
CA ASP A 94 -19.06 3.75 6.10
C ASP A 94 -17.90 4.28 6.95
N ASN A 95 -16.69 4.31 6.40
CA ASN A 95 -15.48 4.71 7.13
C ASN A 95 -14.57 5.63 6.29
N ASN A 96 -13.78 6.45 6.99
CA ASN A 96 -12.81 7.35 6.39
C ASN A 96 -11.58 6.58 5.91
N PHE A 97 -11.07 6.95 4.72
CA PHE A 97 -9.91 6.32 4.12
C PHE A 97 -8.64 6.39 4.99
N LEU A 98 -8.38 7.51 5.67
CA LEU A 98 -7.20 7.66 6.54
C LEU A 98 -7.31 6.86 7.84
N GLU A 99 -8.52 6.73 8.38
CA GLU A 99 -8.77 5.89 9.55
C GLU A 99 -8.55 4.42 9.21
N PHE A 100 -9.11 3.96 8.09
CA PHE A 100 -8.84 2.63 7.56
C PHE A 100 -7.34 2.32 7.42
N LEU A 101 -6.55 3.23 6.85
CA LEU A 101 -5.11 3.02 6.71
C LEU A 101 -4.40 2.87 8.07
N LYS A 102 -4.84 3.61 9.09
CA LYS A 102 -4.28 3.50 10.45
C LYS A 102 -4.71 2.19 11.11
N ASP A 103 -5.98 1.83 10.99
CA ASP A 103 -6.54 0.61 11.59
C ASP A 103 -5.91 -0.65 11.00
N LYS A 104 -5.62 -0.65 9.70
CA LYS A 104 -4.94 -1.73 8.99
C LYS A 104 -3.42 -1.65 9.05
N LEU A 105 -2.85 -0.65 9.72
CA LEU A 105 -1.40 -0.42 9.84
C LEU A 105 -0.71 -0.29 8.45
N ILE A 106 -1.41 0.28 7.47
CA ILE A 106 -0.92 0.49 6.11
C ILE A 106 -0.23 1.86 6.06
N SER A 107 1.07 1.86 5.80
CA SER A 107 1.82 3.10 5.61
C SER A 107 1.50 3.73 4.27
N ALA A 108 1.26 5.04 4.23
CA ALA A 108 0.87 5.70 2.99
C ALA A 108 1.60 7.02 2.79
N VAL A 109 1.89 7.33 1.52
CA VAL A 109 2.43 8.62 1.13
C VAL A 109 1.70 9.18 -0.08
N CYS A 110 1.50 10.49 -0.09
CA CYS A 110 0.89 11.24 -1.18
C CYS A 110 1.84 12.30 -1.76
N SER A 111 1.37 13.06 -2.74
CA SER A 111 2.12 14.12 -3.41
C SER A 111 3.35 13.62 -4.17
N VAL A 112 3.30 12.35 -4.61
CA VAL A 112 4.37 11.68 -5.37
C VAL A 112 4.04 11.71 -6.86
N ASP A 113 5.05 11.92 -7.72
CA ASP A 113 4.91 11.67 -9.15
C ASP A 113 4.83 10.16 -9.43
N THR A 114 3.62 9.61 -9.30
CA THR A 114 3.37 8.18 -9.52
C THR A 114 3.58 7.78 -10.98
N ARG A 115 3.55 8.71 -11.93
CA ARG A 115 3.84 8.43 -13.35
C ARG A 115 5.34 8.23 -13.59
N TYR A 116 6.17 9.07 -12.97
CA TYR A 116 7.62 8.86 -12.94
C TYR A 116 7.96 7.51 -12.31
N LEU A 117 7.40 7.22 -11.12
CA LEU A 117 7.64 5.97 -10.42
C LEU A 117 7.17 4.75 -11.22
N THR A 118 6.00 4.83 -11.86
CA THR A 118 5.51 3.75 -12.73
C THR A 118 6.41 3.53 -13.94
N SER A 119 6.94 4.59 -14.54
CA SER A 119 7.89 4.47 -15.66
C SER A 119 9.17 3.77 -15.22
N LEU A 120 9.69 4.13 -14.05
CA LEU A 120 10.86 3.50 -13.45
C LEU A 120 10.64 2.00 -13.19
N LEU A 121 9.49 1.63 -12.61
CA LEU A 121 9.12 0.24 -12.31
C LEU A 121 8.88 -0.58 -13.57
N ARG A 122 8.31 0.01 -14.62
CA ARG A 122 8.13 -0.67 -15.91
C ARG A 122 9.47 -1.02 -16.54
N ASP A 123 10.45 -0.13 -16.45
CA ASP A 123 11.73 -0.30 -17.13
C ASP A 123 12.70 -1.20 -16.33
N LYS A 124 12.65 -1.16 -14.98
CA LYS A 124 13.53 -1.95 -14.10
C LYS A 124 12.88 -3.21 -13.50
N GLY A 125 11.56 -3.38 -13.64
CA GLY A 125 10.80 -4.36 -12.87
C GLY A 125 10.44 -3.85 -11.46
N SER A 126 10.00 -4.76 -10.60
CA SER A 126 9.75 -4.43 -9.20
C SER A 126 11.03 -3.99 -8.49
N ILE A 127 10.93 -2.99 -7.61
CA ILE A 127 12.07 -2.39 -6.93
C ILE A 127 11.82 -2.44 -5.43
N ASN A 128 12.75 -3.01 -4.67
CA ASN A 128 12.71 -2.89 -3.21
C ASN A 128 12.84 -1.42 -2.81
N GLY A 129 11.98 -0.97 -1.91
CA GLY A 129 12.02 0.37 -1.38
C GLY A 129 11.39 0.46 -0.01
N CYS A 130 11.34 1.67 0.52
CA CYS A 130 10.86 1.93 1.86
C CYS A 130 10.05 3.23 1.88
N ILE A 131 8.86 3.17 2.47
CA ILE A 131 8.13 4.38 2.88
C ILE A 131 8.80 4.91 4.15
N VAL A 132 9.16 6.20 4.12
CA VAL A 132 9.81 6.92 5.21
C VAL A 132 8.87 8.03 5.66
N PRO A 133 8.08 7.84 6.74
CA PRO A 133 6.98 8.75 7.09
C PRO A 133 7.46 10.08 7.69
N ASP A 134 8.77 10.18 7.99
CA ASP A 134 9.46 11.37 8.43
C ASP A 134 10.85 11.40 7.79
N ILE A 135 11.18 12.46 7.05
CA ILE A 135 12.50 12.59 6.42
C ILE A 135 13.67 12.47 7.42
N LYS A 136 13.44 12.79 8.70
CA LYS A 136 14.45 12.63 9.77
C LYS A 136 14.81 11.17 10.07
N LYS A 137 13.97 10.22 9.65
CA LYS A 137 14.16 8.77 9.85
C LYS A 137 14.88 8.09 8.67
N LEU A 138 15.38 8.86 7.69
CA LEU A 138 15.96 8.31 6.46
C LEU A 138 17.12 7.34 6.72
N ASP A 139 18.00 7.62 7.68
CA ASP A 139 19.12 6.71 7.97
C ASP A 139 18.65 5.38 8.54
N ARG A 140 17.66 5.41 9.45
CA ARG A 140 17.04 4.18 9.96
C ARG A 140 16.32 3.40 8.85
N ALA A 141 15.73 4.09 7.88
CA ALA A 141 15.10 3.47 6.73
C ALA A 141 16.11 2.79 5.79
N LYS A 142 17.33 3.33 5.65
CA LYS A 142 18.41 2.66 4.89
C LYS A 142 18.80 1.34 5.54
N ASP A 143 18.95 1.32 6.86
CA ASP A 143 19.26 0.08 7.59
C ASP A 143 18.18 -0.97 7.36
N LEU A 144 16.91 -0.62 7.59
CA LEU A 144 15.77 -1.53 7.43
C LEU A 144 15.58 -2.00 5.98
N LEU A 145 15.83 -1.14 4.99
CA LEU A 145 15.79 -1.52 3.58
C LEU A 145 16.93 -2.48 3.21
N SER A 146 18.11 -2.31 3.81
CA SER A 146 19.24 -3.23 3.59
C SER A 146 18.99 -4.62 4.19
N GLU A 147 18.20 -4.69 5.27
CA GLU A 147 17.76 -5.95 5.90
C GLU A 147 16.59 -6.62 5.17
N PHE A 148 15.92 -5.92 4.24
CA PHE A 148 14.78 -6.46 3.51
C PHE A 148 15.26 -7.41 2.40
N PRO A 149 14.99 -8.73 2.50
CA PRO A 149 15.54 -9.72 1.56
C PRO A 149 14.90 -9.68 0.16
N GLY A 150 13.89 -8.83 -0.07
CA GLY A 150 13.03 -8.88 -1.25
C GLY A 150 11.99 -10.01 -1.16
N LEU A 151 11.13 -10.14 -2.17
CA LEU A 151 10.12 -11.22 -2.23
C LEU A 151 10.64 -12.50 -2.89
N ASN A 152 11.73 -12.41 -3.66
CA ASN A 152 12.33 -13.56 -4.33
C ASN A 152 12.78 -14.62 -3.31
N GLY A 153 12.13 -15.79 -3.35
CA GLY A 153 12.43 -16.92 -2.47
C GLY A 153 11.71 -16.91 -1.12
N LEU A 154 10.84 -15.92 -0.84
CA LEU A 154 9.98 -15.93 0.34
C LEU A 154 8.70 -16.74 0.08
N ASP A 155 8.41 -17.70 0.95
CA ASP A 155 7.11 -18.39 0.97
C ASP A 155 6.09 -17.51 1.69
N LEU A 156 5.47 -16.60 0.93
CA LEU A 156 4.46 -15.68 1.43
C LEU A 156 3.10 -16.37 1.64
N ALA A 157 2.84 -17.47 0.93
CA ALA A 157 1.59 -18.22 1.02
C ALA A 157 1.35 -18.74 2.44
N LYS A 158 2.40 -19.21 3.12
CA LYS A 158 2.32 -19.62 4.53
C LYS A 158 1.89 -18.51 5.49
N ASN A 159 2.11 -17.24 5.14
CA ASN A 159 1.77 -16.11 6.02
C ASN A 159 0.31 -15.67 5.88
N VAL A 160 -0.36 -16.07 4.79
CA VAL A 160 -1.73 -15.64 4.45
C VAL A 160 -2.72 -16.80 4.35
N THR A 161 -2.27 -18.04 4.53
CA THR A 161 -3.14 -19.22 4.58
C THR A 161 -3.90 -19.28 5.90
N VAL A 162 -5.08 -19.91 5.85
CA VAL A 162 -5.86 -20.22 7.05
C VAL A 162 -5.18 -21.27 7.93
N LYS A 163 -5.39 -21.16 9.25
CA LYS A 163 -4.83 -22.09 10.25
C LYS A 163 -5.59 -23.41 10.30
N ASP A 164 -6.91 -23.32 10.21
CA ASP A 164 -7.83 -24.45 10.28
C ASP A 164 -8.64 -24.53 9.00
N GLN A 165 -8.93 -25.75 8.55
CA GLN A 165 -9.79 -25.96 7.39
C GLN A 165 -11.21 -25.49 7.71
N TYR A 166 -11.84 -24.83 6.75
CA TYR A 166 -13.23 -24.38 6.84
C TYR A 166 -13.96 -24.68 5.53
N ILE A 167 -15.28 -24.75 5.61
CA ILE A 167 -16.15 -24.92 4.44
C ILE A 167 -16.67 -23.53 4.07
N TRP A 168 -16.42 -23.10 2.84
CA TRP A 168 -16.99 -21.87 2.30
C TRP A 168 -18.35 -22.19 1.67
N ASN A 169 -19.43 -21.86 2.39
CA ASN A 169 -20.80 -21.97 1.92
C ASN A 169 -21.34 -20.57 1.66
N GLU A 170 -20.79 -19.88 0.67
CA GLU A 170 -21.27 -18.56 0.30
C GLU A 170 -22.40 -18.69 -0.72
N GLU A 171 -23.63 -18.56 -0.25
CA GLU A 171 -24.80 -18.32 -1.09
C GLU A 171 -24.92 -16.81 -1.30
N HIS A 172 -24.47 -16.30 -2.45
CA HIS A 172 -24.80 -14.92 -2.81
C HIS A 172 -26.27 -14.85 -3.22
N MET A 173 -27.11 -14.31 -2.32
CA MET A 173 -28.44 -13.79 -2.64
C MET A 173 -28.30 -12.59 -3.58
N ILE A 174 -29.07 -12.64 -4.67
CA ILE A 174 -29.31 -11.57 -5.65
C ILE A 174 -30.25 -10.53 -5.04
#